data_AF-G9NF16-F1
#
_entry.id   AF-G9NF16-F1
#
_cell.length_a   1.000
_cell.length_b   1.000
_cell.length_c   1.000
_cell.angle_alpha   90.00
_cell.angle_beta   90.00
_cell.angle_gamma   90.00
#
_symmetry.space_group_name_H-M   'P 1'
#
loop_
_entity.id
_entity.type
_entity.pdbx_description
1 polymer ?
#
loop_
_entity_poly.entity_id
_entity_poly.type
_entity_poly.pdbx_seq_one_letter_code
_entity_poly.pdbx_strand_id
1 'polypeptide(L)'
;MLPPLGLSLRTRIARFRLTTLMLSSTFNQDDYPIERRGRFGLSLPSPSTGDRPWLGTILLPVQYHAKMAQDHEFIILSESYGFNHQEMAPVAAKKMNPFQVYDVMMIRRIEGEELARYRVQLTAQVTETLSSQLLYDSLDGKSVVERIGVGRMVKSAWDSDDDWEDFIIV
;
A
#
# COMPACT_ATOMS: atom_id res chain seq x y z
N MET A 1 -0.23 28.46 9.46
CA MET A 1 0.15 27.37 8.55
C MET A 1 -1.08 26.51 8.36
N LEU A 2 -1.55 26.31 7.12
CA LEU A 2 -2.65 25.38 6.84
C LEU A 2 -2.20 23.96 7.24
N PRO A 3 -3.06 23.14 7.86
CA PRO A 3 -2.74 21.73 8.09
C PRO A 3 -2.51 21.04 6.74
N PRO A 4 -1.51 20.15 6.62
CA PRO A 4 -1.28 19.41 5.39
C PRO A 4 -2.52 18.57 5.08
N LEU A 5 -3.15 18.85 3.93
CA LEU A 5 -4.43 18.27 3.49
C LEU A 5 -4.32 16.79 3.09
N GLY A 6 -3.08 16.34 2.88
CA GLY A 6 -2.72 14.98 2.51
C GLY A 6 -1.21 14.93 2.25
N LEU A 7 -0.67 13.73 2.08
CA LEU A 7 0.73 13.55 1.72
C LEU A 7 0.85 13.49 0.20
N SER A 8 1.53 14.46 -0.41
CA SER A 8 1.84 14.41 -1.84
C SER A 8 3.12 13.59 -2.07
N LEU A 9 3.04 12.59 -2.94
CA LEU A 9 4.14 11.67 -3.20
C LEU A 9 4.15 11.27 -4.68
N ARG A 10 5.29 11.41 -5.36
CA ARG A 10 5.54 10.78 -6.66
C ARG A 10 6.20 9.42 -6.43
N THR A 11 5.56 8.35 -6.86
CA THR A 11 6.08 6.99 -6.62
C THR A 11 5.63 6.01 -7.69
N ARG A 12 6.23 4.82 -7.67
CA ARG A 12 5.86 3.72 -8.57
C ARG A 12 4.55 3.09 -8.15
N ILE A 13 3.78 2.65 -9.15
CA ILE A 13 2.54 1.91 -8.96
C ILE A 13 2.63 0.54 -9.62
N ALA A 14 2.07 -0.47 -8.97
CA ALA A 14 2.00 -1.83 -9.48
C ALA A 14 0.75 -2.55 -8.95
N ARG A 15 0.38 -3.67 -9.58
CA ARG A 15 -0.77 -4.47 -9.18
C ARG A 15 -0.34 -5.81 -8.62
N PHE A 16 -0.88 -6.17 -7.46
CA PHE A 16 -0.60 -7.45 -6.82
C PHE A 16 -1.87 -8.09 -6.29
N ARG A 17 -1.82 -9.41 -6.11
CA ARG A 17 -2.91 -10.21 -5.57
C ARG A 17 -2.60 -10.64 -4.14
N LEU A 18 -3.65 -10.72 -3.32
CA LEU A 18 -3.54 -11.25 -1.96
C LEU A 18 -3.51 -12.78 -1.99
N THR A 19 -2.70 -13.36 -1.13
CA THR A 19 -2.63 -14.81 -0.90
C THR A 19 -2.72 -15.15 0.58
N THR A 20 -3.05 -16.39 0.88
CA THR A 20 -2.99 -16.89 2.26
C THR A 20 -1.54 -16.90 2.68
N LEU A 21 -1.23 -16.27 3.81
CA LEU A 21 0.12 -16.29 4.34
C LEU A 21 0.39 -17.67 4.96
N MET A 22 1.35 -18.40 4.40
CA MET A 22 1.98 -19.52 5.09
C MET A 22 2.97 -18.93 6.09
N LEU A 23 2.48 -18.67 7.30
CA LEU A 23 3.29 -18.17 8.40
C LEU A 23 4.43 -19.15 8.71
N SER A 24 5.59 -18.61 9.09
CA SER A 24 6.68 -19.43 9.63
C SER A 24 6.16 -20.27 10.81
N SER A 25 6.66 -21.49 10.96
CA SER A 25 6.33 -22.40 12.06
C SER A 25 6.63 -21.84 13.45
N THR A 26 7.31 -20.70 13.54
CA THR A 26 7.60 -19.96 14.79
C THR A 26 6.68 -18.76 15.03
N PHE A 27 5.57 -18.63 14.30
CA PHE A 27 4.60 -17.55 14.55
C PHE A 27 3.93 -17.75 15.90
N ASN A 28 4.20 -16.82 16.83
CA ASN A 28 3.66 -16.87 18.18
C ASN A 28 2.19 -16.41 18.15
N GLN A 29 1.28 -17.29 18.57
CA GLN A 29 -0.16 -17.00 18.61
C GLN A 29 -0.52 -15.98 19.71
N ASP A 30 0.39 -15.71 20.64
CA ASP A 30 0.18 -14.85 21.80
C ASP A 30 0.35 -13.34 21.51
N ASP A 31 0.81 -12.94 20.32
CA ASP A 31 0.98 -11.53 19.93
C ASP A 31 -0.34 -10.84 19.49
N TYR A 32 -1.47 -11.25 20.07
CA TYR A 32 -2.82 -10.77 19.72
C TYR A 32 -3.31 -9.62 20.65
N PRO A 33 -4.20 -8.71 20.18
CA PRO A 33 -5.30 -9.02 19.27
C PRO A 33 -5.09 -8.46 17.86
N ILE A 34 -4.55 -9.30 16.98
CA ILE A 34 -4.67 -9.19 15.52
C ILE A 34 -6.12 -9.54 15.06
N GLU A 35 -7.05 -9.85 15.98
CA GLU A 35 -8.44 -10.31 15.72
C GLU A 35 -9.28 -9.43 14.76
N ARG A 36 -8.91 -8.17 14.53
CA ARG A 36 -9.59 -7.28 13.55
C ARG A 36 -8.85 -7.08 12.24
N ARG A 37 -7.58 -7.50 12.11
CA ARG A 37 -6.75 -7.31 10.91
C ARG A 37 -6.00 -8.59 10.56
N GLY A 38 -6.26 -9.21 9.42
CA GLY A 38 -5.50 -10.35 8.92
C GLY A 38 -4.15 -9.94 8.31
N ARG A 39 -3.17 -10.84 8.39
CA ARG A 39 -1.92 -10.74 7.61
C ARG A 39 -2.07 -11.56 6.33
N PHE A 40 -1.82 -10.91 5.19
CA PHE A 40 -1.95 -11.51 3.88
C PHE A 40 -0.58 -11.62 3.22
N GLY A 41 -0.37 -12.69 2.47
CA GLY A 41 0.75 -12.78 1.54
C GLY A 41 0.45 -11.97 0.27
N LEU A 42 1.51 -11.60 -0.43
CA LEU A 42 1.43 -10.88 -1.70
C LEU A 42 2.01 -11.76 -2.82
N SER A 43 1.34 -11.80 -3.96
CA SER A 43 1.82 -12.47 -5.18
C SER A 43 1.55 -11.61 -6.41
N LEU A 44 2.15 -11.97 -7.54
CA LEU A 44 1.82 -11.38 -8.84
C LEU A 44 0.35 -11.69 -9.23
N PRO A 45 -0.27 -10.84 -10.07
CA PRO A 45 -1.51 -11.15 -10.78
C PRO A 45 -1.37 -12.43 -11.64
N SER A 46 -2.42 -13.23 -11.80
CA SER A 46 -2.36 -14.61 -12.34
C SER A 46 -2.84 -14.74 -13.81
N PRO A 47 -2.45 -15.80 -14.59
CA PRO A 47 -1.51 -16.91 -14.28
C PRO A 47 -0.33 -17.06 -15.26
N SER A 48 0.84 -17.46 -14.77
CA SER A 48 1.64 -18.46 -15.49
C SER A 48 2.17 -19.50 -14.50
N THR A 49 1.68 -20.73 -14.70
CA THR A 49 2.24 -22.03 -14.27
C THR A 49 2.90 -22.12 -12.89
N GLY A 50 2.14 -22.68 -11.95
CA GLY A 50 2.67 -23.72 -11.06
C GLY A 50 3.33 -23.28 -9.75
N ASP A 51 3.73 -22.02 -9.60
CA ASP A 51 4.17 -21.52 -8.29
C ASP A 51 3.84 -20.03 -8.14
N ARG A 52 3.23 -19.64 -7.02
CA ARG A 52 2.98 -18.22 -6.70
C ARG A 52 4.10 -17.80 -5.76
N PRO A 53 5.20 -17.22 -6.26
CA PRO A 53 6.27 -16.78 -5.39
C PRO A 53 5.68 -15.81 -4.37
N TRP A 54 5.91 -16.10 -3.09
CA TRP A 54 5.60 -15.15 -2.03
C TRP A 54 6.52 -13.94 -2.21
N LEU A 55 5.93 -12.76 -2.37
CA LEU A 55 6.68 -11.52 -2.62
C LEU A 55 6.78 -10.64 -1.37
N GLY A 56 5.93 -10.90 -0.39
CA GLY A 56 5.85 -10.04 0.79
C GLY A 56 4.58 -10.25 1.59
N THR A 57 4.34 -9.35 2.53
CA THR A 57 3.15 -9.38 3.38
C THR A 57 2.51 -8.01 3.53
N ILE A 58 1.23 -7.99 3.84
CA ILE A 58 0.50 -6.79 4.20
C ILE A 58 -0.45 -7.06 5.37
N LEU A 59 -0.65 -6.04 6.20
CA LEU A 59 -1.69 -6.05 7.24
C LEU A 59 -2.95 -5.36 6.70
N LEU A 60 -4.07 -6.09 6.67
CA LEU A 60 -5.36 -5.61 6.16
C LEU A 60 -6.50 -6.02 7.10
N PRO A 61 -7.64 -5.32 7.10
CA PRO A 61 -8.85 -5.80 7.75
C PRO A 61 -9.26 -7.19 7.24
N VAL A 62 -9.80 -8.06 8.12
CA VAL A 62 -10.16 -9.47 7.80
C VAL A 62 -11.13 -9.58 6.61
N GLN A 63 -11.97 -8.57 6.38
CA GLN A 63 -12.87 -8.50 5.23
C GLN A 63 -12.17 -8.62 3.85
N TYR A 64 -10.86 -8.38 3.79
CA TYR A 64 -10.07 -8.56 2.56
C TYR A 64 -9.89 -10.02 2.16
N HIS A 65 -10.23 -11.00 3.01
CA HIS A 65 -10.35 -12.40 2.59
C HIS A 65 -11.34 -12.60 1.44
N ALA A 66 -12.47 -11.87 1.45
CA ALA A 66 -13.44 -11.92 0.36
C ALA A 66 -12.93 -11.29 -0.95
N LYS A 67 -11.87 -10.47 -0.88
CA LYS A 67 -11.27 -9.75 -2.02
C LYS A 67 -9.95 -10.36 -2.49
N MET A 68 -9.61 -11.58 -2.06
CA MET A 68 -8.33 -12.22 -2.40
C MET A 68 -8.19 -12.59 -3.89
N ALA A 69 -9.31 -12.79 -4.58
CA ALA A 69 -9.29 -13.09 -6.02
C ALA A 69 -9.01 -11.86 -6.90
N GLN A 70 -9.10 -10.65 -6.34
CA GLN A 70 -8.94 -9.38 -7.04
C GLN A 70 -7.48 -8.93 -7.04
N ASP A 71 -7.10 -8.20 -8.08
CA ASP A 71 -5.82 -7.51 -8.15
C ASP A 71 -5.98 -6.10 -7.60
N HIS A 72 -5.06 -5.73 -6.71
CA HIS A 72 -5.08 -4.49 -5.95
C HIS A 72 -3.90 -3.63 -6.33
N GLU A 73 -4.08 -2.31 -6.33
CA GLU A 73 -3.01 -1.34 -6.59
C GLU A 73 -2.17 -1.11 -5.33
N PHE A 74 -0.86 -1.07 -5.54
CA PHE A 74 0.12 -0.77 -4.52
C PHE A 74 1.07 0.32 -4.99
N ILE A 75 1.56 1.09 -4.02
CA ILE A 75 2.60 2.08 -4.22
C ILE A 75 3.79 1.83 -3.30
N ILE A 76 4.98 2.27 -3.70
CA ILE A 76 6.18 2.24 -2.86
C ILE A 76 6.19 3.45 -1.93
N LEU A 77 6.48 3.26 -0.65
CA LEU A 77 6.64 4.33 0.33
C LEU A 77 8.12 4.65 0.59
N SER A 78 8.91 3.62 0.85
CA SER A 78 10.31 3.74 1.27
C SER A 78 11.07 2.44 1.07
N GLU A 79 12.39 2.51 1.13
CA GLU A 79 13.23 1.33 1.28
C GLU A 79 13.15 0.80 2.71
N SER A 80 13.08 -0.52 2.84
CA SER A 80 13.04 -1.20 4.12
C SER A 80 14.30 -2.05 4.29
N TYR A 81 14.86 -2.09 5.50
CA TYR A 81 16.07 -2.88 5.78
C TYR A 81 15.87 -4.37 5.44
N GLY A 82 14.67 -4.88 5.66
CA GLY A 82 14.27 -6.26 5.38
C GLY A 82 12.92 -6.60 6.01
N PHE A 83 12.55 -7.88 5.96
CA PHE A 83 11.37 -8.39 6.68
C PHE A 83 11.65 -8.54 8.18
N ASN A 84 10.62 -8.36 9.01
CA ASN A 84 10.72 -8.67 10.43
C ASN A 84 10.42 -10.16 10.71
N HIS A 85 10.63 -10.58 11.97
CA HIS A 85 10.40 -11.96 12.40
C HIS A 85 8.92 -12.41 12.34
N GLN A 86 7.97 -11.47 12.27
CA GLN A 86 6.54 -11.76 12.11
C GLN A 86 6.16 -12.01 10.64
N GLU A 87 7.01 -11.59 9.70
CA GLU A 87 6.79 -11.70 8.26
C GLU A 87 7.61 -12.82 7.63
N MET A 88 8.81 -13.04 8.15
CA MET A 88 9.76 -14.00 7.62
C MET A 88 10.48 -14.71 8.76
N ALA A 89 10.70 -16.01 8.60
CA ALA A 89 11.48 -16.79 9.56
C ALA A 89 12.88 -16.16 9.76
N PRO A 90 13.41 -16.05 10.99
CA PRO A 90 14.70 -15.42 11.24
C PRO A 90 15.86 -16.00 10.42
N VAL A 91 15.82 -17.32 10.12
CA VAL A 91 16.83 -17.99 9.30
C VAL A 91 16.81 -17.52 7.85
N ALA A 92 15.61 -17.26 7.30
CA ALA A 92 15.47 -16.72 5.95
C ALA A 92 15.83 -15.23 5.91
N ALA A 93 15.38 -14.46 6.92
CA ALA A 93 15.69 -13.03 7.02
C ALA A 93 17.21 -12.76 7.12
N LYS A 94 17.97 -13.61 7.81
CA LYS A 94 19.43 -13.53 7.90
C LYS A 94 20.16 -13.76 6.57
N LYS A 95 19.55 -14.45 5.61
CA LYS A 95 20.13 -14.70 4.28
C LYS A 95 19.87 -13.56 3.30
N MET A 96 18.99 -12.63 3.66
CA MET A 96 18.62 -11.50 2.81
C MET A 96 19.63 -10.37 2.98
N ASN A 97 20.02 -9.74 1.87
CA ASN A 97 20.87 -8.56 1.95
C ASN A 97 20.05 -7.36 2.47
N PRO A 98 20.67 -6.43 3.22
CA PRO A 98 20.03 -5.19 3.61
C PRO A 98 19.41 -4.44 2.42
N PHE A 99 18.25 -3.81 2.65
CA PHE A 99 17.57 -2.97 1.67
C PHE A 99 17.09 -3.69 0.40
N GLN A 100 16.86 -5.00 0.47
CA GLN A 100 16.21 -5.77 -0.62
C GLN A 100 14.68 -5.75 -0.58
N VAL A 101 14.09 -4.92 0.29
CA VAL A 101 12.64 -4.83 0.52
C VAL A 101 12.20 -3.37 0.39
N TYR A 102 10.99 -3.15 -0.11
CA TYR A 102 10.27 -1.89 -0.03
C TYR A 102 9.18 -1.96 1.04
N ASP A 103 8.97 -0.85 1.74
CA ASP A 103 7.71 -0.60 2.44
C ASP A 103 6.68 -0.18 1.38
N VAL A 104 5.54 -0.86 1.37
CA VAL A 104 4.51 -0.72 0.33
C VAL A 104 3.16 -0.39 0.95
N MET A 105 2.34 0.35 0.22
CA MET A 105 0.98 0.69 0.63
C MET A 105 -0.01 0.19 -0.41
N MET A 106 -1.03 -0.55 0.03
CA MET A 106 -2.21 -0.81 -0.79
C MET A 106 -3.10 0.42 -0.76
N ILE A 107 -3.56 0.84 -1.94
CA ILE A 107 -4.36 2.05 -2.13
C ILE A 107 -5.73 1.76 -2.73
N ARG A 108 -6.68 2.65 -2.50
CA ARG A 108 -7.91 2.76 -3.29
C ARG A 108 -8.00 4.17 -3.85
N ARG A 109 -8.25 4.27 -5.16
CA ARG A 109 -8.50 5.55 -5.84
C ARG A 109 -9.81 6.17 -5.38
N ILE A 110 -9.78 7.48 -5.11
CA ILE A 110 -10.95 8.30 -4.83
C ILE A 110 -11.29 9.05 -6.11
N GLU A 111 -12.42 8.70 -6.72
CA GLU A 111 -12.83 9.19 -8.03
C GLU A 111 -14.31 9.62 -8.06
N GLY A 112 -14.71 10.29 -9.14
CA GLY A 112 -16.12 10.66 -9.38
C GLY A 112 -16.71 11.58 -8.30
N GLU A 113 -17.91 11.23 -7.82
CA GLU A 113 -18.62 12.03 -6.80
C GLU A 113 -17.86 12.13 -5.47
N GLU A 114 -17.13 11.09 -5.09
CA GLU A 114 -16.37 11.07 -3.84
C GLU A 114 -15.23 12.09 -3.89
N LEU A 115 -14.51 12.14 -5.01
CA LEU A 115 -13.48 13.16 -5.26
C LEU A 115 -14.08 14.57 -5.29
N ALA A 116 -15.25 14.75 -5.90
CA ALA A 116 -15.94 16.04 -5.91
C ALA A 116 -16.31 16.50 -4.49
N ARG A 117 -16.85 15.60 -3.66
CA ARG A 117 -17.18 15.89 -2.25
C ARG A 117 -15.92 16.23 -1.45
N TYR A 118 -14.84 15.48 -1.66
CA TYR A 118 -13.56 15.75 -1.01
C TYR A 118 -13.02 17.14 -1.39
N ARG A 119 -13.04 17.50 -2.68
CA ARG A 119 -12.65 18.85 -3.16
C ARG A 119 -13.50 19.97 -2.55
N VAL A 120 -14.81 19.76 -2.42
CA VAL A 120 -15.71 20.73 -1.79
C VAL A 120 -15.40 20.87 -0.30
N GLN A 121 -15.18 19.76 0.41
CA GLN A 121 -14.83 19.78 1.84
C GLN A 121 -13.48 20.49 2.09
N LEU A 122 -12.51 20.26 1.22
CA LEU A 122 -11.22 20.97 1.24
C LEU A 122 -11.40 22.47 1.00
N THR A 123 -12.19 22.85 0.00
CA THR A 123 -12.46 24.26 -0.29
C THR A 123 -13.16 24.94 0.89
N ALA A 124 -14.12 24.25 1.52
CA ALA A 124 -14.86 24.74 2.68
C ALA A 124 -13.97 25.00 3.90
N GLN A 125 -12.98 24.13 4.16
CA GLN A 125 -11.98 24.32 5.23
C GLN A 125 -11.03 25.50 4.97
N VAL A 126 -10.90 25.93 3.72
CA VAL A 126 -9.93 26.95 3.28
C VAL A 126 -10.58 28.32 3.03
N THR A 127 -11.90 28.43 3.16
CA THR A 127 -12.69 29.66 2.94
C THR A 127 -12.42 30.82 3.92
N GLU A 128 -11.35 30.78 4.72
CA GLU A 128 -10.84 31.94 5.46
C GLU A 128 -9.65 32.64 4.79
N THR A 129 -9.13 32.17 3.64
CA THR A 129 -8.07 32.90 2.91
C THR A 129 -8.10 32.58 1.41
N LEU A 130 -7.89 33.62 0.58
CA LEU A 130 -7.90 33.75 -0.90
C LEU A 130 -7.17 32.67 -1.76
N SER A 131 -7.14 31.40 -1.35
CA SER A 131 -6.20 30.36 -1.81
C SER A 131 -6.85 29.19 -2.55
N SER A 132 -8.16 29.25 -2.82
CA SER A 132 -8.89 28.18 -3.51
C SER A 132 -8.29 27.82 -4.87
N GLN A 133 -7.82 28.81 -5.65
CA GLN A 133 -7.18 28.58 -6.96
C GLN A 133 -5.86 27.80 -6.87
N LEU A 134 -5.00 28.09 -5.87
CA LEU A 134 -3.73 27.37 -5.68
C LEU A 134 -3.93 25.90 -5.27
N LEU A 135 -5.06 25.57 -4.65
CA LEU A 135 -5.41 24.20 -4.27
C LEU A 135 -5.95 23.38 -5.45
N TYR A 136 -6.71 24.00 -6.35
CA TYR A 136 -7.10 23.37 -7.60
C TYR A 136 -5.86 23.02 -8.43
N ASP A 137 -4.90 23.94 -8.54
CA ASP A 137 -3.61 23.67 -9.21
C ASP A 137 -2.78 22.59 -8.49
N SER A 138 -2.84 22.51 -7.15
CA SER A 138 -2.11 21.49 -6.37
C SER A 138 -2.67 20.07 -6.51
N LEU A 139 -3.94 19.93 -6.90
CA LEU A 139 -4.64 18.67 -7.15
C LEU A 139 -4.69 18.32 -8.65
N ASP A 140 -4.38 19.27 -9.52
CA ASP A 140 -4.48 19.06 -10.96
C ASP A 140 -3.44 18.03 -11.43
N GLY A 141 -3.90 17.05 -12.19
CA GLY A 141 -3.09 15.92 -12.64
C GLY A 141 -2.67 14.89 -11.58
N LYS A 142 -3.05 15.03 -10.30
CA LYS A 142 -2.69 14.07 -9.23
C LYS A 142 -3.83 13.14 -8.88
N SER A 143 -3.49 11.88 -8.62
CA SER A 143 -4.45 10.88 -8.15
C SER A 143 -4.62 10.95 -6.65
N VAL A 144 -5.87 11.14 -6.21
CA VAL A 144 -6.22 11.14 -4.79
C VAL A 144 -6.55 9.71 -4.37
N VAL A 145 -5.88 9.24 -3.31
CA VAL A 145 -5.97 7.83 -2.87
C VAL A 145 -6.11 7.74 -1.37
N GLU A 146 -6.86 6.74 -0.91
CA GLU A 146 -6.88 6.37 0.50
C GLU A 146 -5.92 5.22 0.79
N ARG A 147 -5.37 5.23 2.01
CA ARG A 147 -4.59 4.12 2.54
C ARG A 147 -5.52 2.97 2.94
N ILE A 148 -5.31 1.80 2.34
CA ILE A 148 -5.99 0.57 2.74
C ILE A 148 -5.17 -0.24 3.76
N GLY A 149 -3.88 -0.41 3.49
CA GLY A 149 -2.99 -1.23 4.29
C GLY A 149 -1.53 -0.97 3.97
N VAL A 150 -0.65 -1.35 4.90
CA VAL A 150 0.80 -1.19 4.73
C VAL A 150 1.47 -2.53 4.97
N GLY A 151 2.47 -2.80 4.15
CA GLY A 151 3.18 -4.05 4.10
C GLY A 151 4.61 -3.86 3.65
N ARG A 152 5.25 -4.98 3.38
CA ARG A 152 6.62 -5.04 2.85
C ARG A 152 6.67 -6.02 1.70
N MET A 153 7.48 -5.70 0.69
CA MET A 153 7.62 -6.53 -0.51
C MET A 153 9.06 -6.54 -1.03
N VAL A 154 9.50 -7.66 -1.58
CA VAL A 154 10.81 -7.79 -2.25
C VAL A 154 10.90 -6.81 -3.42
N LYS A 155 12.06 -6.16 -3.59
CA LYS A 155 12.26 -5.19 -4.68
C LYS A 155 12.06 -5.82 -6.07
N SER A 156 12.50 -7.06 -6.25
CA SER A 156 12.41 -7.77 -7.53
C SER A 156 10.98 -7.98 -8.03
N ALA A 157 9.98 -7.86 -7.14
CA ALA A 157 8.57 -7.90 -7.53
C ALA A 157 8.12 -6.68 -8.33
N TRP A 158 8.90 -5.60 -8.29
CA TRP A 158 8.60 -4.33 -8.95
C TRP A 158 9.41 -4.15 -10.23
N ASP A 159 10.30 -5.06 -10.60
CA ASP A 159 11.24 -4.85 -11.72
C ASP A 159 10.56 -4.72 -13.10
N SER A 160 9.32 -5.18 -13.24
CA SER A 160 8.56 -5.08 -14.50
C SER A 160 7.78 -3.77 -14.67
N ASP A 161 7.58 -3.01 -13.60
CA ASP A 161 6.56 -1.94 -13.55
C ASP A 161 7.24 -0.57 -13.42
N ASP A 162 7.47 0.10 -14.54
CA ASP A 162 8.10 1.43 -14.59
C ASP A 162 7.10 2.59 -14.55
N ASP A 163 5.85 2.32 -14.16
CA ASP A 163 4.80 3.32 -14.08
C ASP A 163 4.99 4.20 -12.83
N TRP A 164 5.16 5.50 -13.05
CA TRP A 164 5.24 6.53 -12.01
C TRP A 164 4.02 7.43 -12.06
N GLU A 165 3.49 7.76 -10.89
CA GLU A 165 2.31 8.61 -10.77
C GLU A 165 2.45 9.56 -9.57
N ASP A 166 1.86 10.75 -9.70
CA ASP A 166 1.82 11.75 -8.63
C ASP A 166 0.55 11.54 -7.80
N PHE A 167 0.71 11.18 -6.53
CA PHE A 167 -0.38 10.87 -5.62
C PHE A 167 -0.58 11.97 -4.56
N ILE A 168 -1.82 12.05 -4.07
CA ILE A 168 -2.18 12.68 -2.80
C ILE A 168 -2.85 11.61 -1.94
N ILE A 169 -2.17 11.22 -0.86
CA ILE A 169 -2.66 10.25 0.11
C ILE A 169 -3.43 11.00 1.20
N VAL A 170 -4.69 10.60 1.40
CA VAL A 170 -5.63 11.23 2.34
C VAL A 170 -6.02 10.32 3.49
#